data_AF-A0A535R309-F1
#
_entry.id   AF-A0A535R309-F1
#
_cell.length_a   1.000
_cell.length_b   1.000
_cell.length_c   1.000
_cell.angle_alpha   90.00
_cell.angle_beta   90.00
_cell.angle_gamma   90.00
#
_symmetry.space_group_name_H-M   'P 1'
#
loop_
_entity.id
_entity.type
_entity.pdbx_description
1 polymer ?
#
loop_
_entity_poly.entity_id
_entity_poly.type
_entity_poly.pdbx_seq_one_letter_code
_entity_poly.pdbx_strand_id
1 'polypeptide(L)'
;MGDLLGTFSASLYLIGDRFKKLLEENAIGGWRAYPTICEGLQSPGEWWVLGIAGRGGSVRTGQEAARAGLDPLDQGLDPREWDGSDLFHPANEGTILVTTRAAQVLERAHLKNVVLERTGFTPISR
;
A
#
# COMPACT_ATOMS: atom_id res chain seq x y z
N MET A 1 18.42 -12.09 3.84
CA MET A 1 17.46 -11.35 4.68
C MET A 1 16.54 -10.52 3.78
N GLY A 2 15.24 -10.47 4.10
CA GLY A 2 14.20 -9.83 3.25
C GLY A 2 14.14 -8.31 3.41
N ASP A 3 13.47 -7.61 2.49
CA ASP A 3 13.26 -6.15 2.55
C ASP A 3 11.89 -5.80 3.16
N LEU A 4 10.92 -6.74 3.07
CA LEU A 4 9.61 -6.67 3.70
C LEU A 4 9.30 -8.00 4.43
N LEU A 5 8.68 -7.91 5.59
CA LEU A 5 8.20 -9.04 6.37
C LEU A 5 6.75 -8.83 6.77
N GLY A 6 5.90 -9.83 6.49
CA GLY A 6 4.52 -9.86 6.95
C GLY A 6 4.43 -10.23 8.42
N THR A 7 3.48 -9.62 9.14
CA THR A 7 3.22 -9.91 10.56
C THR A 7 1.93 -10.72 10.76
N PHE A 8 1.46 -11.42 9.72
CA PHE A 8 0.14 -12.08 9.65
C PHE A 8 -1.07 -11.14 9.78
N SER A 9 -0.84 -9.83 9.79
CA SER A 9 -1.87 -8.80 9.61
C SER A 9 -1.77 -8.24 8.20
N ALA A 10 -2.90 -8.02 7.54
CA ALA A 10 -2.97 -7.48 6.19
C ALA A 10 -2.46 -6.03 6.09
N SER A 11 -2.48 -5.29 7.20
CA SER A 11 -2.16 -3.86 7.24
C SER A 11 -0.88 -3.54 8.00
N LEU A 12 -0.15 -4.55 8.50
CA LEU A 12 1.04 -4.36 9.31
C LEU A 12 2.21 -5.16 8.71
N TYR A 13 3.24 -4.42 8.31
CA TYR A 13 4.46 -4.96 7.76
C TYR A 13 5.67 -4.37 8.47
N LEU A 14 6.74 -5.14 8.50
CA LEU A 14 8.07 -4.64 8.83
C LEU A 14 8.83 -4.39 7.53
N ILE A 15 9.57 -3.29 7.48
CA ILE A 15 10.44 -2.95 6.37
C ILE A 15 11.87 -2.74 6.86
N GLY A 16 12.84 -3.15 6.06
CA GLY A 16 14.25 -2.88 6.32
C GLY A 16 14.69 -1.50 5.82
N ASP A 17 15.91 -1.09 6.20
CA ASP A 17 16.49 0.21 5.83
C ASP A 17 16.50 0.49 4.33
N ARG A 18 16.76 -0.53 3.50
CA ARG A 18 16.78 -0.40 2.04
C ARG A 18 15.41 0.00 1.49
N PHE A 19 14.34 -0.61 2.00
CA PHE A 19 12.97 -0.27 1.62
C PHE A 19 12.66 1.16 2.08
N LYS A 20 12.93 1.47 3.35
CA LYS A 20 12.68 2.82 3.91
C LYS A 20 13.37 3.91 3.10
N LYS A 21 14.67 3.75 2.82
CA LYS A 21 15.46 4.71 2.01
C LYS A 21 14.90 4.87 0.61
N LEU A 22 14.49 3.78 -0.05
CA LEU A 22 13.88 3.85 -1.37
C LEU A 22 12.63 4.75 -1.37
N LEU A 23 11.77 4.64 -0.36
CA LEU A 23 10.59 5.49 -0.24
C LEU A 23 10.97 6.96 0.00
N GLU A 24 11.95 7.22 0.86
CA GLU A 24 12.44 8.58 1.17
C GLU A 24 13.09 9.25 -0.05
N GLU A 25 14.02 8.55 -0.72
CA GLU A 25 14.77 9.05 -1.87
C GLU A 25 13.87 9.34 -3.09
N ASN A 26 12.78 8.59 -3.23
CA ASN A 26 11.81 8.78 -4.31
C ASN A 26 10.62 9.67 -3.89
N ALA A 27 10.68 10.29 -2.71
CA ALA A 27 9.62 11.13 -2.16
C ALA A 27 8.23 10.48 -2.22
N ILE A 28 8.17 9.16 -1.94
CA ILE A 28 6.91 8.41 -1.88
C ILE A 28 6.16 8.80 -0.62
N GLY A 29 4.92 9.25 -0.76
CA GLY A 29 4.07 9.72 0.35
C GLY A 29 3.17 8.67 0.97
N GLY A 30 2.45 9.02 2.05
CA GLY A 30 1.39 8.18 2.62
C GLY A 30 1.82 7.14 3.64
N TRP A 31 3.03 7.23 4.18
CA TRP A 31 3.57 6.25 5.14
C TRP A 31 4.38 6.90 6.26
N ARG A 32 4.63 6.11 7.30
CA ARG A 32 5.50 6.38 8.45
C ARG A 32 6.31 5.13 8.75
N ALA A 33 7.53 5.32 9.25
CA ALA A 33 8.35 4.26 9.82
C ALA A 33 8.47 4.46 11.32
N TYR A 34 8.23 3.41 12.08
CA TYR A 34 8.42 3.40 13.52
C TYR A 34 9.56 2.41 13.86
N PRO A 35 10.63 2.85 14.53
CA PRO A 35 11.75 1.97 14.87
C PRO A 35 11.24 0.81 15.73
N THR A 36 11.70 -0.40 15.45
CA THR A 36 11.21 -1.61 16.14
C THR A 36 12.32 -2.63 16.30
N ILE A 37 12.32 -3.30 17.46
CA ILE A 37 13.21 -4.43 17.74
C ILE A 37 12.40 -5.70 17.53
N CYS A 38 12.91 -6.60 16.69
CA CYS A 38 12.32 -7.91 16.46
C CYS A 38 13.18 -8.98 17.15
N GLU A 39 12.75 -9.42 18.33
CA GLU A 39 13.41 -10.50 19.06
C GLU A 39 13.41 -11.79 18.24
N GLY A 40 14.53 -12.51 18.24
CA GLY A 40 14.69 -13.75 17.47
C GLY A 40 14.94 -13.58 15.97
N LEU A 41 14.90 -12.35 15.44
CA LEU A 41 15.21 -12.07 14.04
C LEU A 41 16.60 -11.41 13.92
N GLN A 42 17.62 -12.20 13.57
CA GLN A 42 18.98 -11.66 13.37
C GLN A 42 19.06 -10.81 12.11
N SER A 43 19.25 -9.50 12.25
CA SER A 43 19.31 -8.54 11.14
C SER A 43 20.64 -7.81 11.03
N PRO A 44 21.17 -7.59 9.82
CA PRO A 44 22.31 -6.70 9.61
C PRO A 44 21.94 -5.21 9.72
N GLY A 45 20.66 -4.85 9.83
CA GLY A 45 20.17 -3.47 9.89
C GLY A 45 18.89 -3.32 10.72
N GLU A 46 18.37 -2.09 10.81
CA GLU A 46 17.19 -1.78 11.61
C GLU A 46 15.90 -2.25 10.92
N TRP A 47 14.92 -2.64 11.75
CA TRP A 47 13.57 -2.94 11.31
C TRP A 47 12.63 -1.81 11.70
N TRP A 48 11.71 -1.52 10.80
CA TRP A 48 10.73 -0.46 10.98
C TRP A 48 9.34 -1.02 10.77
N VAL A 49 8.41 -0.74 11.67
CA VAL A 49 7.00 -0.92 11.36
C VAL A 49 6.62 0.09 10.28
N LEU A 50 6.11 -0.41 9.15
CA LEU A 50 5.51 0.39 8.09
C LEU A 50 4.07 0.71 8.49
N GLY A 51 3.84 1.95 8.91
CA GLY A 51 2.50 2.48 9.14
C GLY A 51 2.00 3.23 7.92
N ILE A 52 0.85 2.84 7.39
CA ILE A 52 0.20 3.56 6.29
C ILE A 52 -0.63 4.71 6.86
N ALA A 53 -0.37 5.92 6.37
CA ALA A 53 -1.03 7.16 6.79
C ALA A 53 -1.94 7.74 5.70
N GLY A 54 -1.76 7.35 4.44
CA GLY A 54 -2.62 7.77 3.34
C GLY A 54 -4.01 7.11 3.38
N ARG A 55 -5.01 7.83 2.85
CA ARG A 55 -6.43 7.45 2.91
C ARG A 55 -7.08 7.48 1.53
N GLY A 56 -7.84 6.45 1.19
CA GLY A 56 -8.43 6.24 -0.15
C GLY A 56 -9.96 6.23 -0.24
N GLY A 57 -10.70 6.57 0.82
CA GLY A 57 -12.17 6.40 0.86
C GLY A 57 -12.60 4.93 0.92
N SER A 58 -13.90 4.66 0.91
CA SER A 58 -14.42 3.29 0.96
C SER A 58 -14.42 2.62 -0.41
N VAL A 59 -14.01 1.35 -0.47
CA VAL A 59 -14.28 0.49 -1.64
C VAL A 59 -15.79 0.27 -1.73
N ARG A 60 -16.34 0.59 -2.90
CA ARG A 60 -17.75 0.36 -3.24
C ARG A 60 -17.84 -0.83 -4.19
N THR A 61 -18.96 -1.54 -4.14
CA THR A 61 -19.24 -2.71 -4.99
C THR A 61 -20.70 -2.67 -5.46
N GLY A 62 -21.08 -3.54 -6.40
CA GLY A 62 -22.48 -3.64 -6.80
C GLY A 62 -22.98 -2.38 -7.52
N GLN A 63 -24.24 -2.03 -7.27
CA GLN A 63 -24.84 -0.81 -7.81
C GLN A 63 -24.14 0.48 -7.36
N GLU A 64 -23.41 0.46 -6.24
CA GLU A 64 -22.69 1.64 -5.76
C GLU A 64 -21.39 1.91 -6.53
N ALA A 65 -20.80 0.86 -7.10
CA ALA A 65 -19.65 0.96 -8.01
C ALA A 65 -20.06 1.05 -9.48
N ALA A 66 -21.28 0.62 -9.81
CA ALA A 66 -21.79 0.58 -11.17
C ALA A 66 -21.74 1.95 -11.85
N ARG A 67 -20.96 2.02 -12.93
CA ARG A 67 -21.01 3.11 -13.92
C ARG A 67 -21.75 2.59 -15.16
N ALA A 68 -22.41 3.51 -15.88
CA ALA A 68 -23.06 3.17 -17.14
C ALA A 68 -22.04 2.51 -18.10
N GLY A 69 -22.24 1.22 -18.40
CA GLY A 69 -21.36 0.44 -19.30
C GLY A 69 -20.31 -0.44 -18.62
N LEU A 70 -20.25 -0.52 -17.29
CA LEU A 70 -19.39 -1.46 -16.54
C LEU A 70 -20.23 -2.47 -15.75
N ASP A 71 -19.68 -3.66 -15.50
CA ASP A 71 -20.37 -4.75 -14.82
C ASP A 71 -20.60 -4.37 -13.34
N PRO A 72 -21.81 -4.55 -12.79
CA PRO A 72 -22.09 -4.34 -11.35
C PRO A 72 -21.15 -5.09 -10.39
N LEU A 73 -20.41 -6.10 -10.86
CA LEU A 73 -19.44 -6.84 -10.05
C LEU A 73 -18.12 -6.09 -9.81
N ASP A 74 -17.90 -4.95 -10.46
CA ASP A 74 -16.66 -4.18 -10.31
C ASP A 74 -16.55 -3.53 -8.92
N GLN A 75 -15.34 -3.56 -8.36
CA GLN A 75 -14.99 -2.81 -7.16
C GLN A 75 -14.47 -1.42 -7.55
N GLY A 76 -14.89 -0.37 -6.86
CA GLY A 76 -14.53 1.00 -7.20
C GLY A 76 -14.16 1.88 -6.02
N LEU A 77 -13.30 2.87 -6.28
CA LEU A 77 -12.88 3.91 -5.32
C LEU A 77 -13.22 5.29 -5.87
N ASP A 78 -13.72 6.19 -5.02
CA ASP A 78 -13.96 7.58 -5.41
C ASP A 78 -12.67 8.40 -5.26
N PRO A 79 -12.06 8.89 -6.35
CA PRO A 79 -10.81 9.66 -6.27
C PRO A 79 -10.91 10.93 -5.43
N ARG A 80 -12.12 11.46 -5.20
CA ARG A 80 -12.34 12.64 -4.34
C ARG A 80 -12.15 12.35 -2.86
N GLU A 81 -12.23 11.08 -2.46
CA GLU A 81 -12.02 10.61 -1.09
C GLU A 81 -10.58 10.18 -0.83
N TRP A 82 -9.75 10.16 -1.88
CA TRP A 82 -8.32 9.90 -1.79
C TRP A 82 -7.55 11.18 -1.46
N ASP A 83 -6.64 11.11 -0.48
CA ASP A 83 -5.85 12.26 -0.04
C ASP A 83 -4.60 12.55 -0.89
N GLY A 84 -4.47 11.87 -2.04
CA GLY A 84 -3.35 12.05 -2.96
C GLY A 84 -2.06 11.31 -2.57
N SER A 85 -2.10 10.52 -1.48
CA SER A 85 -0.94 9.75 -1.01
C SER A 85 -0.57 8.60 -1.93
N ASP A 86 0.73 8.33 -2.08
CA ASP A 86 1.23 7.21 -2.87
C ASP A 86 0.88 5.84 -2.27
N LEU A 87 1.00 5.70 -0.95
CA LEU A 87 0.59 4.52 -0.18
C LEU A 87 -0.64 4.87 0.64
N PHE A 88 -1.70 4.07 0.57
CA PHE A 88 -2.94 4.39 1.29
C PHE A 88 -3.80 3.17 1.60
N HIS A 89 -4.64 3.30 2.62
CA HIS A 89 -5.69 2.33 2.92
C HIS A 89 -7.05 2.82 2.40
N PRO A 90 -7.85 1.93 1.80
CA PRO A 90 -9.29 2.12 1.78
C PRO A 90 -9.87 2.11 3.19
N ALA A 91 -10.94 2.85 3.43
CA ALA A 91 -11.52 3.01 4.76
C ALA A 91 -12.13 1.73 5.34
N ASN A 92 -12.52 0.78 4.48
CA ASN A 92 -13.24 -0.44 4.84
C ASN A 92 -12.48 -1.74 4.50
N GLU A 93 -11.22 -1.66 4.10
CA GLU A 93 -10.41 -2.83 3.75
C GLU A 93 -8.99 -2.73 4.33
N GLY A 94 -8.40 -3.88 4.69
CA GLY A 94 -7.05 -3.96 5.25
C GLY A 94 -5.92 -3.89 4.21
N THR A 95 -6.26 -3.89 2.92
CA THR A 95 -5.31 -3.89 1.81
C THR A 95 -4.55 -2.56 1.74
N ILE A 96 -3.24 -2.62 1.48
CA ILE A 96 -2.43 -1.44 1.18
C ILE A 96 -2.46 -1.22 -0.32
N LEU A 97 -2.97 -0.07 -0.74
CA LEU A 97 -2.94 0.35 -2.13
C LEU A 97 -1.73 1.24 -2.39
N VAL A 98 -1.19 1.11 -3.58
CA VAL A 98 -0.08 1.92 -4.06
C VAL A 98 -0.44 2.57 -5.39
N THR A 99 -0.06 3.82 -5.58
CA THR A 99 -0.16 4.49 -6.89
C THR A 99 0.72 3.78 -7.92
N THR A 100 0.41 3.95 -9.20
CA THR A 100 1.25 3.43 -10.29
C THR A 100 2.70 3.93 -10.19
N ARG A 101 2.90 5.18 -9.76
CA ARG A 101 4.24 5.76 -9.53
C ARG A 101 4.99 4.98 -8.46
N ALA A 102 4.38 4.75 -7.29
CA ALA A 102 5.00 4.00 -6.21
C ALA A 102 5.25 2.54 -6.60
N ALA A 103 4.31 1.90 -7.30
CA ALA A 103 4.49 0.55 -7.82
C ALA A 103 5.73 0.44 -8.72
N GLN A 104 5.90 1.37 -9.66
CA GLN A 104 7.07 1.39 -10.55
C GLN A 104 8.40 1.55 -9.79
N VAL A 105 8.42 2.36 -8.73
CA VAL A 105 9.61 2.54 -7.87
C VAL A 105 9.94 1.23 -7.15
N LEU A 106 8.94 0.58 -6.55
CA LEU A 106 9.09 -0.67 -5.82
C LEU A 106 9.53 -1.83 -6.73
N GLU A 107 8.94 -1.95 -7.92
CA GLU A 107 9.26 -2.99 -8.91
C GLU A 107 10.72 -2.88 -9.39
N ARG A 108 11.17 -1.66 -9.76
CA ARG A 108 12.54 -1.41 -10.24
C ARG A 108 13.59 -1.68 -9.17
N ALA A 109 13.23 -1.54 -7.90
CA ALA A 109 14.14 -1.76 -6.79
C ALA A 109 14.40 -3.25 -6.52
N HIS A 110 13.59 -4.18 -7.06
CA HIS A 110 13.74 -5.62 -6.82
C HIS A 110 13.91 -5.94 -5.32
N LEU A 111 13.01 -5.41 -4.51
CA LEU A 111 12.97 -5.67 -3.07
C LEU A 111 12.57 -7.13 -2.81
N LYS A 112 13.23 -7.76 -1.83
CA LYS A 112 12.95 -9.14 -1.43
C LYS A 112 11.65 -9.20 -0.65
N ASN A 113 10.81 -10.19 -0.97
CA ASN A 113 9.50 -10.45 -0.37
C ASN A 113 8.45 -9.36 -0.65
N VAL A 114 8.64 -8.56 -1.70
CA VAL A 114 7.63 -7.60 -2.15
C VAL A 114 7.00 -8.13 -3.43
N VAL A 115 5.68 -8.28 -3.41
CA VAL A 115 4.86 -8.63 -4.57
C VAL A 115 3.75 -7.60 -4.66
N LEU A 116 3.54 -7.07 -5.86
CA LEU A 116 2.45 -6.15 -6.15
C LEU A 116 1.48 -6.83 -7.11
N GLU A 117 0.20 -6.73 -6.80
CA GLU A 117 -0.87 -7.25 -7.65
C GLU A 117 -1.71 -6.08 -8.15
N ARG A 118 -2.25 -6.23 -9.36
CA ARG A 118 -3.21 -5.26 -9.89
C ARG A 118 -4.51 -5.42 -9.10
N THR A 119 -4.97 -4.32 -8.54
CA THR A 119 -6.13 -4.29 -7.64
C THR A 119 -7.46 -4.53 -8.35
N GLY A 120 -7.53 -4.26 -9.66
CA GLY A 120 -8.78 -4.31 -10.42
C GLY A 120 -9.77 -3.19 -10.10
N PHE A 121 -9.40 -2.24 -9.21
CA PHE A 121 -10.27 -1.13 -8.84
C PHE A 121 -10.47 -0.15 -9.99
N THR A 122 -11.72 0.24 -10.20
CA THR A 122 -12.08 1.28 -11.17
C THR A 122 -12.38 2.59 -10.45
N PRO A 123 -11.86 3.74 -10.93
CA PRO A 123 -12.25 5.03 -10.36
C PRO A 123 -13.75 5.24 -10.57
N ILE A 124 -14.47 5.62 -9.54
CA ILE A 124 -15.89 6.00 -9.62
C ILE A 124 -16.01 7.49 -9.31
N SER A 125 -16.82 8.20 -10.09
CA SER A 125 -17.08 9.62 -9.85
C SER A 125 -18.56 9.82 -10.13
N ARG A 126 -19.28 10.24 -9.09
CA ARG A 126 -20.67 10.71 -9.22
C ARG A 126 -20.68 12.13 -9.71
#